data_AF-A0A972EU61-F1
#
_entry.id   AF-A0A972EU61-F1
#
_cell.length_a   1.000
_cell.length_b   1.000
_cell.length_c   1.000
_cell.angle_alpha   90.00
_cell.angle_beta   90.00
_cell.angle_gamma   90.00
#
_symmetry.space_group_name_H-M   'P 1'
#
loop_
_entity.id
_entity.type
_entity.pdbx_description
1 polymer ?
#
loop_
_entity_poly.entity_id
_entity_poly.type
_entity_poly.pdbx_seq_one_letter_code
_entity_poly.pdbx_strand_id
1 'polypeptide(L)'
;MGRTIASITQTWQQEEAALKRFQRALRKEDQLLLDELLVLSRLHLAEASYASNLYPLDMYLIAILLEVYKQLKSLQKESIPEGADPSIKLDSGKEARFLTLLNETLAVLAPEAPPTVELLEEAAEPRASAAYTAFEEAP
;
A
#
# COMPACT_ATOMS: atom_id res chain seq x y z
N MET A 1 3.96 -37.07 15.76
CA MET A 1 2.92 -37.16 14.71
C MET A 1 2.75 -35.76 14.14
N GLY A 2 2.99 -35.57 12.84
CA GLY A 2 2.97 -34.25 12.20
C GLY A 2 1.60 -33.60 12.33
N ARG A 3 1.57 -32.33 12.76
CA ARG A 3 0.34 -31.55 12.88
C ARG A 3 -0.13 -31.26 11.45
N THR A 4 -1.26 -31.81 11.04
CA THR A 4 -1.92 -31.38 9.80
C THR A 4 -2.18 -29.89 9.91
N ILE A 5 -1.62 -29.10 9.00
CA ILE A 5 -1.90 -27.66 8.92
C ILE A 5 -3.35 -27.54 8.45
N ALA A 6 -4.19 -26.87 9.25
CA ALA A 6 -5.59 -26.63 8.89
C ALA A 6 -5.65 -25.81 7.59
N SER A 7 -6.59 -26.13 6.70
CA SER A 7 -6.77 -25.33 5.50
C SER A 7 -7.29 -23.94 5.87
N ILE A 8 -7.00 -22.94 5.04
CA ILE A 8 -7.46 -21.56 5.29
C ILE A 8 -8.99 -21.48 5.45
N THR A 9 -9.74 -22.33 4.73
CA THR A 9 -11.21 -22.45 4.86
C THR A 9 -11.62 -23.07 6.19
N GLN A 10 -10.88 -24.06 6.68
CA GLN A 10 -11.16 -24.67 7.98
C GLN A 10 -10.90 -23.67 9.12
N THR A 11 -9.79 -22.93 9.03
CA THR A 11 -9.48 -21.85 9.98
C THR A 11 -10.57 -20.77 9.96
N TRP A 12 -11.08 -20.41 8.77
CA TRP A 12 -12.19 -19.45 8.64
C TRP A 12 -13.45 -19.93 9.36
N GLN A 13 -13.85 -21.19 9.16
CA GLN A 13 -15.03 -21.76 9.83
C GLN A 13 -14.89 -21.78 11.36
N GLN A 14 -13.68 -22.00 11.86
CA GLN A 14 -13.39 -21.98 13.30
C GLN A 14 -13.53 -20.57 13.88
N GLU A 15 -12.96 -19.57 13.20
CA GLU A 15 -13.07 -18.16 13.60
C GLU A 15 -14.52 -17.66 13.54
N GLU A 16 -15.25 -17.99 12.46
CA GLU A 16 -16.68 -17.67 12.34
C GLU A 16 -17.48 -18.30 13.49
N ALA A 17 -17.20 -19.56 13.83
CA ALA A 17 -17.84 -20.23 14.96
C ALA A 17 -17.50 -19.56 16.30
N ALA A 18 -16.27 -19.09 16.48
CA ALA A 18 -15.85 -18.36 17.68
C ALA A 18 -16.59 -17.00 17.81
N LEU A 19 -16.83 -16.32 16.68
CA LEU A 19 -17.58 -15.07 16.62
C LEU A 19 -19.08 -15.21 16.88
N LYS A 20 -19.68 -16.41 16.73
CA LYS A 20 -21.13 -16.61 16.95
C LYS A 20 -21.61 -16.18 18.33
N ARG A 21 -20.79 -16.33 19.38
CA ARG A 21 -21.17 -15.87 20.72
C ARG A 21 -21.24 -14.35 20.79
N PHE A 22 -20.30 -13.66 20.16
CA PHE A 22 -20.29 -12.21 20.04
C PHE A 22 -21.48 -11.73 19.23
N GLN A 23 -21.72 -12.34 18.06
CA GLN A 23 -22.86 -12.01 17.20
C GLN A 23 -24.19 -12.11 17.95
N ARG A 24 -24.43 -13.19 18.70
CA ARG A 24 -25.67 -13.37 19.47
C ARG A 24 -25.91 -12.31 20.54
N ALA A 25 -24.86 -11.62 21.00
CA ALA A 25 -24.97 -10.54 21.97
C ALA A 25 -25.33 -9.19 21.32
N LEU A 26 -25.23 -9.08 20.00
CA LEU A 26 -25.58 -7.88 19.24
C LEU A 26 -27.11 -7.74 19.06
N ARG A 27 -27.57 -6.54 18.68
CA ARG A 27 -28.96 -6.32 18.25
C ARG A 27 -29.24 -7.08 16.97
N LYS A 28 -30.51 -7.40 16.71
CA LYS A 28 -30.91 -8.17 15.51
C LYS A 28 -30.50 -7.50 14.20
N GLU A 29 -30.54 -6.17 14.16
CA GLU A 29 -30.07 -5.32 13.06
C GLU A 29 -28.55 -5.46 12.86
N ASP A 30 -27.76 -5.33 13.92
CA ASP A 30 -26.30 -5.49 13.88
C ASP A 30 -25.86 -6.93 13.55
N GLN A 31 -26.64 -7.94 13.94
CA GLN A 31 -26.37 -9.34 13.61
C GLN A 31 -26.35 -9.58 12.09
N LEU A 32 -27.33 -8.99 11.38
CA LEU A 32 -27.42 -9.08 9.92
C LEU A 32 -26.25 -8.35 9.25
N LEU A 33 -25.90 -7.15 9.74
CA LEU A 33 -24.74 -6.41 9.23
C LEU A 33 -23.44 -7.20 9.42
N LEU A 34 -23.25 -7.84 10.57
CA LEU A 34 -22.07 -8.66 10.81
C LEU A 34 -22.00 -9.87 9.88
N ASP A 35 -23.13 -10.55 9.63
CA ASP A 35 -23.19 -11.66 8.66
C ASP A 35 -22.76 -11.20 7.27
N GLU A 36 -23.27 -10.06 6.80
CA GLU A 36 -22.91 -9.48 5.50
C GLU A 36 -21.41 -9.13 5.43
N LEU A 37 -20.85 -8.54 6.48
CA LEU A 37 -19.41 -8.25 6.55
C LEU A 37 -18.58 -9.52 6.48
N LEU A 38 -18.94 -10.58 7.23
CA LEU A 38 -18.22 -11.85 7.18
C LEU A 38 -18.29 -12.52 5.80
N VAL A 39 -19.35 -12.26 5.02
CA VAL A 39 -19.39 -12.69 3.61
C VAL A 39 -18.30 -12.01 2.79
N LEU A 40 -18.08 -10.70 2.97
CA LEU A 40 -17.04 -9.95 2.25
C LEU A 40 -15.65 -10.49 2.54
N SER A 41 -15.40 -10.94 3.78
CA SER A 41 -14.08 -11.48 4.16
C SER A 41 -13.69 -12.73 3.36
N ARG A 42 -14.68 -13.52 2.90
CA ARG A 42 -14.44 -14.74 2.10
C ARG A 42 -13.89 -14.46 0.70
N LEU A 43 -14.11 -13.25 0.17
CA LEU A 43 -13.62 -12.89 -1.15
C LEU A 43 -12.10 -12.89 -1.23
N HIS A 44 -11.42 -12.70 -0.08
CA HIS A 44 -9.96 -12.63 0.01
C HIS A 44 -9.33 -13.86 0.68
N LEU A 45 -10.02 -15.00 0.68
CA LEU A 45 -9.54 -16.19 1.39
C LEU A 45 -8.27 -16.78 0.77
N ALA A 46 -8.13 -16.65 -0.56
CA ALA A 46 -6.92 -17.08 -1.26
C ALA A 46 -5.75 -16.14 -0.95
N GLU A 47 -5.99 -14.83 -0.97
CA GLU A 47 -5.03 -13.78 -0.64
C GLU A 47 -4.56 -13.91 0.82
N ALA A 48 -5.48 -14.19 1.75
CA ALA A 48 -5.19 -14.42 3.15
C ALA A 48 -4.26 -15.62 3.38
N SER A 49 -4.26 -16.61 2.48
CA SER A 49 -3.36 -17.77 2.59
C SER A 49 -1.88 -17.42 2.42
N TYR A 50 -1.57 -16.27 1.80
CA TYR A 50 -0.21 -15.76 1.66
C TYR A 50 0.31 -15.04 2.92
N ALA A 51 -0.58 -14.69 3.86
CA ALA A 51 -0.23 -13.98 5.07
C ALA A 51 0.15 -14.97 6.19
N SER A 52 1.38 -15.50 6.14
CA SER A 52 1.84 -16.55 7.06
C SER A 52 2.00 -16.14 8.54
N ASN A 53 2.04 -14.83 8.84
CA ASN A 53 2.39 -14.32 10.17
C ASN A 53 1.25 -13.60 10.91
N LEU A 54 0.12 -13.35 10.24
CA LEU A 54 -1.02 -12.65 10.87
C LEU A 54 -1.99 -13.64 11.48
N TYR A 55 -2.72 -13.19 12.51
CA TYR A 55 -3.81 -13.98 13.04
C TYR A 55 -4.94 -14.05 11.98
N PRO A 56 -5.60 -15.21 11.78
CA PRO A 56 -6.61 -15.37 10.73
C PRO A 56 -7.73 -14.31 10.77
N LEU A 57 -8.19 -13.96 11.98
CA LEU A 57 -9.20 -12.90 12.16
C LEU A 57 -8.71 -11.54 11.63
N ASP A 58 -7.44 -11.19 11.82
CA ASP A 58 -6.89 -9.91 11.35
C ASP A 58 -6.95 -9.82 9.83
N MET A 59 -6.64 -10.91 9.13
CA MET A 59 -6.79 -10.94 7.66
C MET A 59 -8.24 -10.81 7.22
N TYR A 60 -9.19 -11.37 7.96
CA TYR A 60 -10.61 -11.22 7.64
C TYR A 60 -11.06 -9.78 7.84
N LEU A 61 -10.60 -9.10 8.89
CA LEU A 61 -10.88 -7.69 9.13
C LEU A 61 -10.28 -6.81 8.02
N ILE A 62 -9.04 -7.08 7.60
CA ILE A 62 -8.41 -6.37 6.48
C ILE A 62 -9.19 -6.58 5.18
N ALA A 63 -9.62 -7.81 4.89
CA ALA A 63 -10.44 -8.12 3.72
C ALA A 63 -11.77 -7.35 3.72
N ILE A 64 -12.45 -7.33 4.86
CA ILE A 64 -13.69 -6.57 5.04
C ILE A 64 -13.46 -5.08 4.79
N LEU A 65 -12.42 -4.51 5.40
CA LEU A 65 -12.06 -3.10 5.22
C LEU A 65 -11.76 -2.78 3.75
N LEU A 66 -11.07 -3.67 3.04
CA LEU A 66 -10.75 -3.51 1.63
C LEU A 66 -12.03 -3.44 0.78
N GLU A 67 -12.97 -4.35 0.98
CA GLU A 67 -14.23 -4.36 0.23
C GLU A 67 -15.15 -3.18 0.57
N VAL A 68 -15.26 -2.83 1.86
CA VAL A 68 -16.01 -1.63 2.28
C VAL A 68 -15.39 -0.37 1.69
N TYR A 69 -14.06 -0.27 1.65
CA TYR A 69 -13.38 0.88 1.07
C TYR A 69 -13.57 0.97 -0.45
N LYS A 70 -13.60 -0.16 -1.16
CA LYS A 70 -13.92 -0.19 -2.60
C LYS A 70 -15.34 0.32 -2.85
N GLN A 71 -16.32 -0.15 -2.08
CA GLN A 71 -17.71 0.32 -2.19
C GLN A 71 -17.82 1.81 -1.91
N LEU A 72 -17.17 2.29 -0.85
CA LEU A 72 -17.13 3.70 -0.50
C LEU A 72 -16.53 4.55 -1.64
N LYS A 73 -15.42 4.12 -2.25
CA LYS A 73 -14.82 4.80 -3.41
C LYS A 73 -15.75 4.82 -4.63
N SER A 74 -16.45 3.72 -4.91
CA SER A 74 -17.42 3.66 -6.00
C SER A 74 -18.57 4.64 -5.78
N LEU A 75 -19.13 4.68 -4.57
CA LEU A 75 -20.17 5.63 -4.20
C LEU A 75 -19.70 7.09 -4.31
N GLN A 76 -18.47 7.39 -3.87
CA GLN A 76 -17.90 8.73 -4.05
C GLN A 76 -17.80 9.12 -5.53
N LYS A 77 -17.35 8.19 -6.38
CA LYS A 77 -17.23 8.43 -7.83
C LYS A 77 -18.59 8.69 -8.48
N GLU A 78 -19.64 8.00 -8.06
CA GLU A 78 -21.01 8.19 -8.56
C GLU A 78 -21.65 9.49 -8.04
N SER A 79 -21.34 9.89 -6.80
CA SER A 79 -21.88 11.09 -6.17
C SER A 79 -21.24 12.40 -6.64
N ILE A 80 -20.04 12.36 -7.22
CA ILE A 80 -19.36 13.54 -7.79
C ILE A 80 -19.86 13.71 -9.23
N PRO A 81 -20.73 14.70 -9.52
CA PRO A 81 -21.19 14.95 -10.88
C PRO A 81 -20.01 15.31 -11.79
N GLU A 82 -20.12 14.89 -13.04
CA GLU A 82 -19.11 14.88 -14.10
C GLU A 82 -18.45 16.25 -14.42
N GLY A 83 -18.91 17.35 -13.79
CA GLY A 83 -18.44 18.72 -13.98
C GLY A 83 -17.54 19.31 -12.87
N ALA A 84 -17.04 18.52 -11.91
CA ALA A 84 -16.06 19.00 -10.93
C ALA A 84 -14.62 18.89 -11.45
N ASP A 85 -13.82 19.95 -11.20
CA ASP A 85 -12.44 20.16 -11.65
C ASP A 85 -11.57 18.88 -11.67
N PRO A 86 -10.84 18.59 -12.76
CA PRO A 86 -9.96 17.42 -12.87
C PRO A 86 -8.82 17.41 -11.84
N SER A 87 -8.52 18.52 -11.17
CA SER A 87 -7.56 18.60 -10.06
C SER A 87 -8.01 17.88 -8.78
N ILE A 88 -9.31 17.54 -8.67
CA ILE A 88 -9.84 16.70 -7.58
C ILE A 88 -9.98 15.23 -8.04
N LYS A 89 -9.86 14.98 -9.35
CA LYS A 89 -9.92 13.63 -9.93
C LYS A 89 -8.56 12.94 -9.75
N LEU A 90 -8.41 12.33 -8.57
CA LEU A 90 -7.70 11.06 -8.42
C LEU A 90 -6.20 11.07 -8.78
N ASP A 91 -5.46 12.04 -8.28
CA ASP A 91 -4.09 11.77 -7.92
C ASP A 91 -4.09 11.11 -6.55
N SER A 92 -3.54 9.90 -6.47
CA SER A 92 -2.37 9.56 -5.64
C SER A 92 -2.18 10.20 -4.25
N GLY A 93 -3.08 10.99 -3.68
CA GLY A 93 -2.82 11.86 -2.54
C GLY A 93 -2.51 11.11 -1.25
N LYS A 94 -2.91 9.84 -1.12
CA LYS A 94 -2.48 8.99 -0.01
C LYS A 94 -1.12 8.33 -0.26
N GLU A 95 -0.83 7.92 -1.50
CA GLU A 95 0.48 7.38 -1.88
C GLU A 95 1.52 8.50 -1.88
N ALA A 96 1.23 9.65 -2.47
CA ALA A 96 2.04 10.86 -2.43
C ALA A 96 2.24 11.35 -0.99
N ARG A 97 1.21 11.33 -0.14
CA ARG A 97 1.34 11.68 1.29
C ARG A 97 2.16 10.66 2.08
N PHE A 98 1.97 9.37 1.82
CA PHE A 98 2.72 8.29 2.45
C PHE A 98 4.20 8.31 2.04
N LEU A 99 4.48 8.49 0.75
CA LEU A 99 5.83 8.64 0.21
C LEU A 99 6.51 9.91 0.71
N THR A 100 5.79 11.03 0.85
CA THR A 100 6.35 12.25 1.48
C THR A 100 6.69 12.01 2.95
N LEU A 101 5.78 11.41 3.73
CA LEU A 101 6.05 11.10 5.13
C LEU A 101 7.23 10.11 5.29
N LEU A 102 7.32 9.09 4.43
CA LEU A 102 8.47 8.18 4.41
C LEU A 102 9.77 8.93 4.13
N ASN A 103 9.79 9.79 3.10
CA ASN A 103 11.00 10.52 2.73
C ASN A 103 11.41 11.54 3.80
N GLU A 104 10.44 12.20 4.44
CA GLU A 104 10.66 13.08 5.61
C GLU A 104 11.26 12.30 6.78
N THR A 105 10.73 11.11 7.11
CA THR A 105 11.29 10.30 8.21
C THR A 105 12.69 9.78 7.90
N LEU A 106 12.98 9.43 6.65
CA LEU A 106 14.32 9.00 6.23
C LEU A 106 15.32 10.17 6.23
N ALA A 107 14.89 11.38 5.85
CA ALA A 107 15.73 12.58 5.91
C ALA A 107 16.12 12.93 7.36
N VAL A 108 15.22 12.74 8.32
CA VAL A 108 15.50 12.94 9.76
C VAL A 108 16.51 11.91 10.30
N LEU A 109 16.55 10.71 9.71
CA LEU A 109 17.46 9.61 10.09
C LEU A 109 18.80 9.66 9.34
N ALA A 110 18.92 10.45 8.28
CA ALA A 110 20.16 10.62 7.55
C ALA A 110 21.08 11.61 8.29
N PRO A 111 22.35 11.28 8.57
CA PRO A 111 23.29 12.26 9.07
C PRO A 111 23.56 13.31 7.97
N GLU A 112 23.33 14.58 8.31
CA GLU A 112 23.63 15.77 7.49
C GLU A 112 25.00 15.65 6.80
N ALA A 113 25.01 15.48 5.48
CA ALA A 113 26.18 15.81 4.67
C ALA A 113 26.08 17.31 4.31
N PRO A 114 27.12 18.11 4.60
CA PRO A 114 27.03 19.57 4.51
C PRO A 114 26.88 20.07 3.06
N PRO A 115 26.34 21.28 2.86
CA PRO A 115 26.02 21.81 1.53
C PRO A 115 27.27 22.44 0.90
N THR A 116 27.63 22.02 -0.31
CA THR A 116 28.52 22.82 -1.18
C THR A 116 27.65 23.58 -2.18
N VAL A 117 27.29 24.80 -1.77
CA VAL A 117 26.90 25.91 -2.65
C VAL A 117 28.25 26.59 -2.99
N GLU A 118 28.68 26.95 -4.19
CA GLU A 118 28.05 27.57 -5.36
C GLU A 118 29.13 27.59 -6.48
N LEU A 119 28.75 27.73 -7.75
CA LEU A 119 29.30 28.73 -8.70
C LEU A 119 28.73 28.47 -10.12
N LEU A 120 27.86 29.40 -10.53
CA LEU A 120 27.46 29.64 -11.92
C LEU A 120 28.55 30.46 -12.64
N GLU A 121 28.36 30.66 -13.96
CA GLU A 121 29.13 31.49 -14.94
C GLU A 121 30.27 30.75 -15.68
N GLU A 122 30.49 30.84 -16.99
CA GLU A 122 29.85 31.56 -18.12
C GLU A 122 30.43 31.01 -19.45
N ALA A 123 29.67 31.17 -20.53
CA ALA A 123 30.08 31.51 -21.90
C ALA A 123 31.03 30.64 -22.79
N ALA A 124 30.50 30.33 -23.98
CA ALA A 124 31.12 30.40 -25.32
C ALA A 124 32.01 29.25 -25.86
N GLU A 125 31.46 28.53 -26.84
CA GLU A 125 32.13 27.73 -27.90
C GLU A 125 33.14 28.54 -28.76
N PRO A 126 33.84 27.98 -29.78
CA PRO A 126 34.26 26.60 -30.10
C PRO A 126 35.77 26.51 -30.47
N ARG A 127 36.38 25.32 -30.58
CA ARG A 127 37.34 24.96 -31.66
C ARG A 127 37.91 23.53 -31.55
N ALA A 128 37.63 22.77 -32.61
CA ALA A 128 38.58 22.01 -33.43
C ALA A 128 39.65 21.11 -32.78
N SER A 129 39.52 19.81 -33.07
CA SER A 129 40.55 18.97 -33.70
C SER A 129 42.00 19.11 -33.22
N ALA A 130 42.46 18.11 -32.46
CA ALA A 130 43.75 17.49 -32.70
C ALA A 130 43.74 16.05 -32.18
N ALA A 131 43.71 15.10 -33.11
CA ALA A 131 44.21 13.75 -32.87
C ALA A 131 45.71 13.83 -32.57
N TYR A 132 46.19 13.10 -31.56
CA TYR A 132 47.57 12.57 -31.55
C TYR A 132 47.61 11.27 -30.76
N THR A 133 47.83 10.20 -31.53
CA THR A 133 48.29 8.89 -31.11
C THR A 133 49.75 8.93 -30.62
N ALA A 134 50.08 7.96 -29.75
CA ALA A 134 51.40 7.36 -29.50
C ALA A 134 52.44 8.19 -28.71
N PHE A 135 52.92 7.64 -27.59
CA PHE A 135 54.33 7.23 -27.48
C PHE A 135 54.57 6.25 -26.31
N GLU A 136 55.48 5.32 -26.58
CA GLU A 136 55.97 4.19 -25.78
C GLU A 136 56.89 4.55 -24.58
N GLU A 137 57.02 3.54 -23.71
CA GLU A 137 58.21 3.06 -22.96
C GLU A 137 58.95 3.89 -21.88
N ALA A 138 59.17 3.14 -20.78
CA ALA A 138 60.39 3.02 -19.96
C ALA A 138 60.65 4.06 -18.85
N PRO A 139 61.43 3.70 -17.79
CA PRO A 139 62.29 2.51 -17.61
C PRO A 139 61.77 1.41 -16.68
#